data_AF-E9GQ57-F1
#
_entry.id   AF-E9GQ57-F1
#
_cell.length_a   1.000
_cell.length_b   1.000
_cell.length_c   1.000
_cell.angle_alpha   90.00
_cell.angle_beta   90.00
_cell.angle_gamma   90.00
#
_symmetry.space_group_name_H-M   'P 1'
#
loop_
_entity.id
_entity.type
_entity.pdbx_description
1 polymer ?
#
loop_
_entity_poly.entity_id
_entity_poly.type
_entity_poly.pdbx_seq_one_letter_code
_entity_poly.pdbx_strand_id
1 'polypeptide(L)'
;MAKQISVQDFIFEAITNKQLPELKKLFGKFDKAGQMEYLRKRNQLGETALAVAIKLKHYEMIEWLVKLIKDCVSRRLCRSLCLPTFCQIRINQISVVEMMDYLLDPWLLEPRKDELSWLEFLFYSVRISSVTQKEKAHLFELIGSAFIFYQASKKSRKIGNIYRCDRGIECWKSAIGVRKSRLGRPAIPKIPYELSDTARKAFGVNSTEWSGLEEMEQFEREAFSISDSGWPVWKIESSDWYFQLQVQALLVTQRIACQVNSGRAASPNYFYLNHLIRLGWECNKRKHFDQAISICFLVLEQSAGLNPTTVSPKCTNIFIETFDLLANCFKNTKESTGTISKELSVANILSALKYCIDIAHLLPVSSAENKDRNRRKVKLLSVYDFVLFLSDLQLSKMEHQQLEENLSLYVRHVVHRGSCQLLHSAVNQAIWYHEIVSQNVIQLLFSVGVNPNATNKKGKTPLHVLAESWNWTRLSSSDWDQFPEREFSILFRSIVNAGGHLDQATPSGQTVLSILKEIRAKHSLLVIPFDPYLDSLVNVVLPLSCYCATAIRRNGIAYEDELQLPRRLHSFVRRHSALKG
;
A
#
# COMPACT_ATOMS: atom_id res chain seq x y z
N MET A 1 -7.21 -38.70 -35.00
CA MET A 1 -7.95 -37.50 -35.46
C MET A 1 -7.94 -36.48 -34.33
N ALA A 2 -7.12 -35.43 -34.41
CA ALA A 2 -7.15 -34.34 -33.44
C ALA A 2 -8.42 -33.52 -33.69
N LYS A 3 -9.32 -33.45 -32.71
CA LYS A 3 -10.54 -32.63 -32.77
C LYS A 3 -10.10 -31.17 -32.97
N GLN A 4 -10.50 -30.56 -34.07
CA GLN A 4 -10.25 -29.14 -34.32
C GLN A 4 -11.09 -28.35 -33.32
N ILE A 5 -10.47 -27.93 -32.21
CA ILE A 5 -11.13 -27.17 -31.14
C ILE A 5 -11.62 -25.86 -31.74
N SER A 6 -12.91 -25.55 -31.55
CA SER A 6 -13.47 -24.29 -32.03
C SER A 6 -12.79 -23.11 -31.31
N VAL A 7 -12.69 -21.95 -31.95
CA VAL A 7 -12.12 -20.75 -31.32
C VAL A 7 -12.82 -20.45 -29.97
N GLN A 8 -14.12 -20.74 -29.87
CA GLN A 8 -14.87 -20.53 -28.63
C GLN A 8 -14.46 -21.51 -27.52
N ASP A 9 -14.32 -22.79 -27.86
CA ASP A 9 -13.92 -23.81 -26.88
C ASP A 9 -12.51 -23.54 -26.36
N PHE A 10 -11.61 -23.11 -27.24
CA PHE A 10 -10.25 -22.71 -26.86
C PHE A 10 -10.25 -21.52 -25.89
N ILE A 11 -11.13 -20.53 -26.06
CA ILE A 11 -11.25 -19.39 -25.14
C ILE A 11 -11.59 -19.86 -23.73
N PHE A 12 -12.59 -20.73 -23.59
CA PHE A 12 -13.01 -21.23 -22.27
C PHE A 12 -11.98 -22.18 -21.66
N GLU A 13 -11.33 -23.02 -22.46
CA GLU A 13 -10.24 -23.88 -22.02
C GLU A 13 -9.04 -23.05 -21.51
N ALA A 14 -8.62 -22.04 -22.26
CA ALA A 14 -7.53 -21.15 -21.88
C ALA A 14 -7.85 -20.37 -20.58
N ILE A 15 -9.10 -19.93 -20.38
CA ILE A 15 -9.53 -19.31 -19.14
C ILE A 15 -9.44 -20.29 -17.97
N THR A 16 -9.90 -21.53 -18.18
CA THR A 16 -9.88 -22.59 -17.16
C THR A 16 -8.45 -22.98 -16.78
N ASN A 17 -7.54 -23.02 -17.76
CA ASN A 17 -6.14 -23.40 -17.59
C ASN A 17 -5.19 -22.23 -17.26
N LYS A 18 -5.71 -21.02 -16.99
CA LYS A 18 -4.92 -19.79 -16.69
C LYS A 18 -3.93 -19.38 -17.79
N GLN A 19 -4.24 -19.67 -19.05
CA GLN A 19 -3.40 -19.40 -20.23
C GLN A 19 -3.66 -18.00 -20.80
N LEU A 20 -3.33 -16.96 -20.02
CA LEU A 20 -3.53 -15.57 -20.41
C LEU A 20 -2.69 -15.14 -21.65
N PRO A 21 -1.41 -15.54 -21.80
CA PRO A 21 -0.61 -15.17 -22.98
C PRO A 21 -1.20 -15.66 -24.30
N GLU A 22 -1.71 -16.89 -24.31
CA GLU A 22 -2.33 -17.54 -25.47
C GLU A 22 -3.63 -16.84 -25.85
N LEU A 23 -4.44 -16.48 -24.85
CA LEU A 23 -5.68 -15.73 -25.03
C LEU A 23 -5.40 -14.34 -25.61
N LYS A 24 -4.38 -13.63 -25.11
CA LYS A 24 -3.94 -12.33 -25.66
C LYS A 24 -3.51 -12.44 -27.12
N LYS A 25 -2.75 -13.48 -27.47
CA LYS A 25 -2.31 -13.74 -28.84
C LYS A 25 -3.48 -14.03 -29.77
N LEU A 26 -4.48 -14.78 -29.31
CA LEU A 26 -5.69 -15.07 -30.08
C LEU A 26 -6.51 -13.80 -30.33
N PHE A 27 -6.85 -13.07 -29.26
CA PHE A 27 -7.66 -11.86 -29.36
C PHE A 27 -6.96 -10.74 -30.15
N GLY A 28 -5.63 -10.71 -30.16
CA GLY A 28 -4.84 -9.80 -30.99
C GLY A 28 -5.04 -9.98 -32.51
N LYS A 29 -5.61 -11.11 -32.96
CA LYS A 29 -5.93 -11.36 -34.38
C LYS A 29 -7.27 -10.77 -34.82
N PHE A 30 -8.11 -10.36 -33.88
CA PHE A 30 -9.45 -9.84 -34.16
C PHE A 30 -9.51 -8.34 -33.91
N ASP A 31 -10.34 -7.64 -34.66
CA ASP A 31 -10.70 -6.25 -34.38
C ASP A 31 -11.61 -6.16 -33.14
N LYS A 32 -11.84 -4.96 -32.60
CA LYS A 32 -12.62 -4.80 -31.36
C LYS A 32 -14.05 -5.35 -31.47
N ALA A 33 -14.67 -5.27 -32.65
CA ALA A 33 -16.00 -5.83 -32.86
C ALA A 33 -15.97 -7.37 -32.84
N GLY A 34 -15.02 -7.99 -33.55
CA GLY A 34 -14.80 -9.44 -33.51
C GLY A 34 -14.46 -9.95 -32.11
N GLN A 35 -13.61 -9.23 -31.37
CA GLN A 35 -13.31 -9.54 -29.97
C GLN A 35 -14.59 -9.57 -29.11
N MET A 36 -15.47 -8.57 -29.26
CA MET A 36 -16.73 -8.54 -28.52
C MET A 36 -17.69 -9.66 -28.91
N GLU A 37 -17.73 -10.06 -30.17
CA GLU A 37 -18.60 -11.16 -30.62
C GLU A 37 -18.22 -12.49 -29.96
N TYR A 38 -16.92 -12.75 -29.75
CA TYR A 38 -16.46 -13.93 -29.00
C TYR A 38 -16.69 -13.83 -27.49
N LEU A 39 -16.57 -12.64 -26.90
CA LEU A 39 -16.85 -12.42 -25.48
C LEU A 39 -18.34 -12.55 -25.13
N ARG A 40 -19.22 -12.30 -26.11
CA ARG A 40 -20.67 -12.47 -25.99
C ARG A 40 -21.10 -13.94 -25.95
N LYS A 41 -20.36 -14.81 -26.63
CA LYS A 41 -20.69 -16.24 -26.73
C LYS A 41 -20.58 -16.94 -25.38
N ARG A 42 -21.36 -18.01 -25.23
CA ARG A 42 -21.50 -18.79 -24.00
C ARG A 42 -20.86 -20.16 -24.13
N ASN A 43 -20.40 -20.71 -23.01
CA ASN A 43 -20.08 -22.12 -22.92
C ASN A 43 -21.37 -22.95 -22.85
N GLN A 44 -21.23 -24.27 -22.77
CA GLN A 44 -22.36 -25.21 -22.66
C GLN A 44 -23.22 -24.98 -21.39
N LEU A 45 -22.66 -24.35 -20.35
CA LEU A 45 -23.35 -23.99 -19.11
C LEU A 45 -24.05 -22.63 -19.19
N GLY A 46 -24.00 -21.96 -20.34
CA GLY A 46 -24.59 -20.64 -20.53
C GLY A 46 -23.78 -19.50 -19.88
N GLU A 47 -22.53 -19.74 -19.47
CA GLU A 47 -21.64 -18.75 -18.85
C GLU A 47 -20.81 -18.04 -19.92
N THR A 48 -20.54 -16.75 -19.71
CA THR A 48 -19.63 -15.98 -20.55
C THR A 48 -18.18 -16.14 -20.07
N ALA A 49 -17.21 -15.79 -20.93
CA ALA A 49 -15.79 -15.81 -20.58
C ALA A 49 -15.48 -15.06 -19.27
N LEU A 50 -16.08 -13.88 -19.07
CA LEU A 50 -15.89 -13.10 -17.85
C LEU A 50 -16.51 -13.77 -16.62
N ALA A 51 -17.72 -14.36 -16.75
CA ALA A 51 -18.36 -15.06 -15.64
C ALA A 51 -17.52 -16.26 -15.16
N VAL A 52 -16.96 -17.04 -16.10
CA VAL A 52 -16.08 -18.17 -15.78
C VAL A 52 -14.80 -17.68 -15.10
N ALA A 53 -14.18 -16.60 -15.59
CA ALA A 53 -12.97 -16.04 -14.98
C ALA A 53 -13.21 -15.55 -13.54
N ILE A 54 -14.35 -14.89 -13.28
CA ILE A 54 -14.77 -14.44 -11.94
C ILE A 54 -15.00 -15.65 -11.02
N LYS A 55 -15.77 -16.64 -11.47
CA LYS A 55 -16.07 -17.87 -10.73
C LYS A 55 -14.81 -18.63 -10.33
N LEU A 56 -13.81 -18.67 -11.20
CA LEU A 56 -12.51 -19.32 -10.94
C LEU A 56 -11.52 -18.42 -10.17
N LYS A 57 -11.86 -17.15 -9.88
CA LYS A 57 -11.01 -16.16 -9.22
C LYS A 57 -9.65 -15.95 -9.90
N HIS A 58 -9.64 -15.97 -11.24
CA HIS A 58 -8.43 -15.75 -12.02
C HIS A 58 -8.15 -14.25 -12.18
N TYR A 59 -7.61 -13.61 -11.14
CA TYR A 59 -7.44 -12.14 -11.05
C TYR A 59 -6.85 -11.47 -12.30
N GLU A 60 -5.73 -11.96 -12.82
CA GLU A 60 -5.09 -11.40 -14.02
C GLU A 60 -5.95 -11.54 -15.28
N MET A 61 -6.72 -12.63 -15.36
CA MET A 61 -7.64 -12.89 -16.47
C MET A 61 -8.86 -11.96 -16.40
N ILE A 62 -9.44 -11.80 -15.21
CA ILE A 62 -10.56 -10.87 -14.95
C ILE A 62 -10.13 -9.45 -15.32
N GLU A 63 -8.96 -9.01 -14.83
CA GLU A 63 -8.41 -7.69 -15.11
C GLU A 63 -8.24 -7.45 -16.62
N TRP A 64 -7.67 -8.42 -17.33
CA TRP A 64 -7.51 -8.32 -18.78
C TRP A 64 -8.85 -8.29 -19.54
N LEU A 65 -9.81 -9.15 -19.17
CA LEU A 65 -11.14 -9.20 -19.80
C LEU A 65 -11.95 -7.92 -19.54
N VAL A 66 -11.94 -7.41 -18.31
CA VAL A 66 -12.60 -6.14 -17.97
C VAL A 66 -11.98 -4.99 -18.76
N LYS A 67 -10.64 -4.92 -18.86
CA LYS A 67 -9.96 -3.92 -19.69
C LYS A 67 -10.38 -4.02 -21.15
N LEU A 68 -10.48 -5.23 -21.68
CA LEU A 68 -10.88 -5.49 -23.06
C LEU A 68 -12.30 -4.99 -23.33
N ILE A 69 -13.24 -5.24 -22.41
CA ILE A 69 -14.64 -4.79 -22.53
C ILE A 69 -14.72 -3.26 -22.36
N LYS A 70 -14.00 -2.68 -21.39
CA LYS A 70 -13.93 -1.22 -21.19
C LYS A 70 -13.46 -0.51 -22.46
N ASP A 71 -12.42 -1.02 -23.13
CA ASP A 71 -11.95 -0.50 -24.41
C ASP A 71 -13.07 -0.45 -25.46
N CYS A 72 -13.93 -1.46 -25.48
CA CYS A 72 -15.03 -1.58 -26.44
C CYS A 72 -16.21 -0.66 -26.08
N VAL A 73 -16.60 -0.56 -24.80
CA VAL A 73 -17.64 0.39 -24.33
C VAL A 73 -17.28 1.84 -24.68
N SER A 74 -15.99 2.12 -24.73
CA SER A 74 -15.47 3.46 -25.02
C SER A 74 -15.57 3.82 -26.50
N ARG A 75 -15.64 2.82 -27.39
CA ARG A 75 -15.83 3.00 -28.84
C ARG A 75 -17.31 3.01 -29.20
N ARG A 76 -17.77 4.09 -29.85
CA ARG A 76 -19.18 4.28 -30.24
C ARG A 76 -19.76 3.08 -31.01
N LEU A 77 -18.98 2.49 -31.93
CA LEU A 77 -19.38 1.35 -32.77
C LEU A 77 -19.62 0.07 -31.96
N CYS A 78 -18.95 -0.11 -30.82
CA CYS A 78 -19.03 -1.34 -30.02
C CYS A 78 -19.99 -1.21 -28.83
N ARG A 79 -20.47 0.01 -28.48
CA ARG A 79 -21.38 0.24 -27.35
C ARG A 79 -22.66 -0.59 -27.43
N SER A 80 -23.27 -0.65 -28.62
CA SER A 80 -24.49 -1.43 -28.87
C SER A 80 -24.25 -2.93 -28.73
N LEU A 81 -23.04 -3.43 -29.01
CA LEU A 81 -22.65 -4.84 -28.85
C LEU A 81 -22.32 -5.18 -27.40
N CYS A 82 -21.77 -4.21 -26.64
CA CYS A 82 -21.41 -4.41 -25.24
C CYS A 82 -22.65 -4.66 -24.37
N LEU A 83 -23.75 -3.92 -24.58
CA LEU A 83 -24.90 -3.97 -23.67
C LEU A 83 -25.57 -5.36 -23.66
N PRO A 84 -25.89 -5.98 -24.81
CA PRO A 84 -26.32 -7.36 -24.85
C PRO A 84 -25.30 -8.32 -24.24
N THR A 85 -24.00 -8.12 -24.52
CA THR A 85 -22.93 -8.97 -23.96
C THR A 85 -22.98 -9.00 -22.44
N PHE A 86 -23.03 -7.84 -21.78
CA PHE A 86 -23.01 -7.77 -20.33
C PHE A 86 -24.34 -8.12 -19.68
N CYS A 87 -25.48 -7.90 -20.34
CA CYS A 87 -26.76 -8.40 -19.84
C CYS A 87 -26.86 -9.93 -19.99
N GLN A 88 -26.13 -10.49 -20.95
CA GLN A 88 -25.98 -11.93 -21.13
C GLN A 88 -25.00 -12.54 -20.13
N ILE A 89 -23.99 -11.80 -19.65
CA ILE A 89 -23.32 -12.07 -18.38
C ILE A 89 -24.43 -11.97 -17.34
N ARG A 90 -24.97 -13.12 -16.93
CA ARG A 90 -26.02 -13.19 -15.93
C ARG A 90 -25.51 -12.45 -14.68
N ILE A 91 -25.90 -11.18 -14.47
CA ILE A 91 -25.44 -10.41 -13.31
C ILE A 91 -25.86 -11.13 -12.02
N ASN A 92 -26.92 -11.94 -12.05
CA ASN A 92 -27.29 -12.85 -10.97
C ASN A 92 -26.28 -13.98 -10.68
N GLN A 93 -25.28 -14.20 -11.53
CA GLN A 93 -24.13 -15.08 -11.27
C GLN A 93 -22.93 -14.34 -10.68
N ILE A 94 -22.96 -13.00 -10.64
CA ILE A 94 -21.92 -12.16 -10.04
C ILE A 94 -22.48 -11.62 -8.72
N SER A 95 -21.87 -12.01 -7.61
CA SER A 95 -22.24 -11.49 -6.29
C SER A 95 -21.94 -9.99 -6.18
N VAL A 96 -22.64 -9.32 -5.28
CA VAL A 96 -22.40 -7.90 -4.98
C VAL A 96 -20.94 -7.65 -4.59
N VAL A 97 -20.30 -8.59 -3.86
CA VAL A 97 -18.87 -8.51 -3.49
C VAL A 97 -17.97 -8.54 -4.73
N GLU A 98 -18.21 -9.47 -5.66
CA GLU A 98 -17.43 -9.57 -6.90
C GLU A 98 -17.62 -8.34 -7.78
N MET A 99 -18.80 -7.74 -7.78
CA MET A 99 -19.05 -6.49 -8.48
C MET A 99 -18.24 -5.32 -7.89
N MET A 100 -18.13 -5.23 -6.57
CA MET A 100 -17.28 -4.24 -5.89
C MET A 100 -15.80 -4.42 -6.23
N ASP A 101 -15.30 -5.66 -6.16
CA ASP A 101 -13.86 -5.92 -6.32
C ASP A 101 -13.36 -5.88 -7.77
N TYR A 102 -14.18 -6.29 -8.74
CA TYR A 102 -13.72 -6.49 -10.13
C TYR A 102 -14.30 -5.52 -11.14
N LEU A 103 -15.51 -5.00 -10.93
CA LEU A 103 -16.21 -4.22 -11.94
C LEU A 103 -16.23 -2.73 -11.63
N LEU A 104 -16.31 -2.36 -10.34
CA LEU A 104 -16.37 -0.97 -9.89
C LEU A 104 -15.01 -0.35 -9.59
N ASP A 105 -13.94 -1.15 -9.50
CA ASP A 105 -12.58 -0.64 -9.26
C ASP A 105 -12.16 0.36 -10.36
N PRO A 106 -12.06 1.66 -10.04
CA PRO A 106 -11.73 2.71 -11.01
C PRO A 106 -10.27 2.67 -11.47
N TRP A 107 -9.42 1.82 -10.87
CA TRP A 107 -7.97 1.84 -11.05
C TRP A 107 -7.38 0.55 -11.60
N LEU A 108 -8.21 -0.30 -12.23
CA LEU A 108 -7.80 -1.43 -13.06
C LEU A 108 -7.06 -1.00 -14.35
N LEU A 109 -5.96 -0.24 -14.22
CA LEU A 109 -4.85 -0.04 -15.17
C LEU A 109 -4.66 1.34 -15.85
N GLU A 110 -5.31 2.41 -15.40
CA GLU A 110 -5.00 3.84 -15.65
C GLU A 110 -6.30 4.65 -15.78
N PRO A 111 -6.38 5.88 -15.24
CA PRO A 111 -7.58 6.71 -15.36
C PRO A 111 -7.77 7.20 -16.79
N ARG A 112 -8.50 6.43 -17.59
CA ARG A 112 -8.90 6.82 -18.95
C ARG A 112 -9.98 7.91 -18.92
N LYS A 113 -10.30 8.45 -20.09
CA LYS A 113 -11.35 9.48 -20.27
C LYS A 113 -12.76 8.88 -20.26
N ASP A 114 -12.88 7.56 -20.36
CA ASP A 114 -14.08 6.81 -20.72
C ASP A 114 -14.76 6.07 -19.55
N GLU A 115 -14.22 6.17 -18.32
CA GLU A 115 -14.75 5.47 -17.13
C GLU A 115 -16.21 5.86 -16.80
N LEU A 116 -16.65 7.08 -17.12
CA LEU A 116 -18.07 7.45 -17.00
C LEU A 116 -18.95 6.60 -17.93
N SER A 117 -18.47 6.30 -19.14
CA SER A 117 -19.20 5.42 -20.07
C SER A 117 -19.27 3.99 -19.53
N TRP A 118 -18.27 3.55 -18.78
CA TRP A 118 -18.28 2.24 -18.11
C TRP A 118 -19.29 2.18 -16.95
N LEU A 119 -19.33 3.20 -16.10
CA LEU A 119 -20.30 3.24 -14.99
C LEU A 119 -21.74 3.37 -15.49
N GLU A 120 -21.98 4.19 -16.52
CA GLU A 120 -23.27 4.26 -17.20
C GLU A 120 -23.68 2.91 -17.76
N PHE A 121 -22.73 2.25 -18.43
CA PHE A 121 -22.93 0.92 -18.97
C PHE A 121 -23.35 -0.09 -17.89
N LEU A 122 -22.63 -0.13 -16.77
CA LEU A 122 -22.99 -0.97 -15.63
C LEU A 122 -24.37 -0.64 -15.06
N PHE A 123 -24.70 0.65 -14.91
CA PHE A 123 -26.02 1.09 -14.46
C PHE A 123 -27.14 0.55 -15.35
N TYR A 124 -27.00 0.71 -16.67
CA TYR A 124 -28.00 0.19 -17.61
C TYR A 124 -28.09 -1.32 -17.59
N SER A 125 -26.97 -2.03 -17.52
CA SER A 125 -26.97 -3.49 -17.44
C SER A 125 -27.68 -4.00 -16.18
N VAL A 126 -27.41 -3.41 -15.02
CA VAL A 126 -28.11 -3.75 -13.76
C VAL A 126 -29.60 -3.44 -13.88
N ARG A 127 -29.97 -2.30 -14.48
CA ARG A 127 -31.37 -1.88 -14.64
C ARG A 127 -32.20 -2.94 -15.37
N ILE A 128 -31.69 -3.46 -16.48
CA ILE A 128 -32.40 -4.44 -17.32
C ILE A 128 -32.15 -5.91 -16.91
N SER A 129 -31.29 -6.15 -15.93
CA SER A 129 -31.03 -7.50 -15.41
C SER A 129 -32.20 -8.08 -14.61
N SER A 130 -32.22 -9.41 -14.49
CA SER A 130 -33.18 -10.19 -13.70
C SER A 130 -32.76 -10.43 -12.25
N VAL A 131 -31.80 -9.67 -11.70
CA VAL A 131 -31.39 -9.77 -10.29
C VAL A 131 -32.53 -9.38 -9.34
N THR A 132 -32.47 -9.83 -8.10
CA THR A 132 -33.51 -9.54 -7.10
C THR A 132 -33.62 -8.03 -6.84
N GLN A 133 -34.77 -7.57 -6.36
CA GLN A 133 -34.96 -6.15 -6.03
C GLN A 133 -33.95 -5.67 -4.98
N LYS A 134 -33.63 -6.52 -3.99
CA LYS A 134 -32.63 -6.22 -2.95
C LYS A 134 -31.24 -6.03 -3.54
N GLU A 135 -30.79 -6.98 -4.37
CA GLU A 135 -29.49 -6.88 -5.05
C GLU A 135 -29.45 -5.69 -5.99
N LYS A 136 -30.52 -5.45 -6.77
CA LYS A 136 -30.61 -4.29 -7.67
C LYS A 136 -30.45 -2.96 -6.93
N ALA A 137 -31.08 -2.82 -5.76
CA ALA A 137 -30.92 -1.65 -4.92
C ALA A 137 -29.47 -1.48 -4.43
N HIS A 138 -28.83 -2.56 -3.95
CA HIS A 138 -27.42 -2.52 -3.54
C HIS A 138 -26.48 -2.16 -4.71
N LEU A 139 -26.71 -2.73 -5.89
CA LEU A 139 -25.90 -2.44 -7.06
C LEU A 139 -26.04 -1.00 -7.53
N PHE A 140 -27.25 -0.42 -7.51
CA PHE A 140 -27.43 1.00 -7.80
C PHE A 140 -26.77 1.90 -6.76
N GLU A 141 -26.86 1.55 -5.48
CA GLU A 141 -26.16 2.26 -4.39
C GLU A 141 -24.63 2.26 -4.60
N LEU A 142 -24.05 1.10 -4.93
CA LEU A 142 -22.61 0.96 -5.18
C LEU A 142 -22.14 1.65 -6.46
N ILE A 143 -22.90 1.56 -7.55
CA ILE A 143 -22.60 2.28 -8.80
C ILE A 143 -22.66 3.79 -8.54
N GLY A 144 -23.63 4.27 -7.75
CA GLY A 144 -23.70 5.66 -7.31
C GLY A 144 -22.46 6.11 -6.54
N SER A 145 -22.00 5.29 -5.58
CA SER A 145 -20.75 5.52 -4.85
C SER A 145 -19.53 5.57 -5.79
N ALA A 146 -19.46 4.67 -6.78
CA ALA A 146 -18.39 4.66 -7.77
C ALA A 146 -18.38 5.92 -8.64
N PHE A 147 -19.55 6.43 -9.05
CA PHE A 147 -19.65 7.72 -9.75
C PHE A 147 -19.09 8.87 -8.93
N ILE A 148 -19.46 8.95 -7.65
CA ILE A 148 -18.97 9.98 -6.72
C ILE A 148 -17.44 9.88 -6.62
N PHE A 149 -16.90 8.71 -6.31
CA PHE A 149 -15.45 8.56 -6.14
C PHE A 149 -14.65 8.79 -7.43
N TYR A 150 -15.18 8.39 -8.59
CA TYR A 150 -14.52 8.64 -9.87
C TYR A 150 -14.32 10.15 -10.09
N GLN A 151 -15.36 10.94 -9.82
CA GLN A 151 -15.30 12.39 -9.97
C GLN A 151 -14.31 13.03 -9.00
N ALA A 152 -14.13 12.44 -7.81
CA ALA A 152 -13.22 12.97 -6.79
C ALA A 152 -11.79 12.96 -7.29
N SER A 153 -11.44 11.88 -7.99
CA SER A 153 -10.10 11.67 -8.52
C SER A 153 -9.72 12.61 -9.67
N LYS A 154 -10.69 13.22 -10.36
CA LYS A 154 -10.44 14.08 -11.53
C LYS A 154 -10.36 15.57 -11.20
N LYS A 155 -10.55 15.99 -9.93
CA LYS A 155 -10.32 17.37 -9.46
C LYS A 155 -8.93 17.92 -9.81
N SER A 156 -7.95 17.07 -10.18
CA SER A 156 -6.60 17.51 -10.60
C SER A 156 -6.48 17.91 -12.09
N ARG A 157 -7.50 17.76 -12.94
CA ARG A 157 -7.43 18.15 -14.36
C ARG A 157 -8.63 19.03 -14.71
N LYS A 158 -8.38 20.32 -14.95
CA LYS A 158 -9.31 21.26 -15.59
C LYS A 158 -9.87 20.65 -16.88
N ILE A 159 -10.99 19.94 -16.78
CA ILE A 159 -11.84 19.57 -17.91
C ILE A 159 -13.14 20.33 -17.65
N GLY A 160 -13.50 21.18 -18.60
CA GLY A 160 -14.46 22.28 -18.44
C GLY A 160 -15.70 21.98 -17.59
N ASN A 161 -15.93 22.86 -16.62
CA ASN A 161 -17.19 23.43 -16.13
C ASN A 161 -18.46 22.58 -15.93
N ILE A 162 -18.42 21.25 -15.86
CA ILE A 162 -19.60 20.49 -15.41
C ILE A 162 -19.18 19.36 -14.47
N TYR A 163 -19.21 19.65 -13.17
CA TYR A 163 -19.18 18.63 -12.12
C TYR A 163 -20.50 17.82 -12.20
N ARG A 164 -20.46 16.62 -12.76
CA ARG A 164 -21.64 15.74 -12.88
C ARG A 164 -21.84 14.84 -11.65
N CYS A 165 -21.88 15.42 -10.45
CA CYS A 165 -22.16 14.67 -9.22
C CYS A 165 -23.63 14.20 -9.15
N ASP A 166 -24.49 14.77 -10.00
CA ASP A 166 -25.87 14.38 -10.26
C ASP A 166 -26.00 12.86 -10.43
N ARG A 167 -25.12 12.24 -11.23
CA ARG A 167 -25.32 10.84 -11.59
C ARG A 167 -25.19 9.87 -10.41
N GLY A 168 -24.32 10.19 -9.45
CA GLY A 168 -24.18 9.39 -8.23
C GLY A 168 -25.46 9.42 -7.40
N ILE A 169 -26.01 10.62 -7.19
CA ILE A 169 -27.25 10.82 -6.45
C ILE A 169 -28.45 10.23 -7.20
N GLU A 170 -28.52 10.36 -8.52
CA GLU A 170 -29.56 9.72 -9.34
C GLU A 170 -29.57 8.19 -9.20
N CYS A 171 -28.39 7.57 -9.10
CA CYS A 171 -28.28 6.14 -8.82
C CYS A 171 -28.86 5.80 -7.44
N TRP A 172 -28.58 6.62 -6.43
CA TRP A 172 -29.13 6.45 -5.07
C TRP A 172 -30.65 6.67 -5.03
N LYS A 173 -31.17 7.69 -5.73
CA LYS A 173 -32.62 7.90 -5.92
C LYS A 173 -33.27 6.71 -6.62
N SER A 174 -32.61 6.17 -7.64
CA SER A 174 -33.07 4.96 -8.35
C SER A 174 -33.12 3.75 -7.40
N ALA A 175 -32.13 3.59 -6.52
CA ALA A 175 -32.12 2.53 -5.50
C ALA A 175 -33.27 2.67 -4.51
N ILE A 176 -33.54 3.88 -4.02
CA ILE A 176 -34.71 4.18 -3.17
C ILE A 176 -36.01 3.81 -3.91
N GLY A 177 -36.12 4.18 -5.19
CA GLY A 177 -37.27 3.81 -6.02
C GLY A 177 -37.48 2.31 -6.19
N VAL A 178 -36.41 1.50 -6.17
CA VAL A 178 -36.47 0.03 -6.17
C VAL A 178 -36.84 -0.54 -4.80
N ARG A 179 -36.45 0.13 -3.70
CA ARG A 179 -36.77 -0.27 -2.33
C ARG A 179 -38.23 0.02 -1.95
N LYS A 180 -38.83 1.08 -2.52
CA LYS A 180 -40.24 1.45 -2.32
C LYS A 180 -41.16 0.35 -2.84
N SER A 181 -42.18 0.02 -2.04
CA SER A 181 -43.20 -0.98 -2.39
C SER A 181 -43.86 -0.63 -3.74
N ARG A 182 -43.95 -1.62 -4.64
CA ARG A 182 -44.81 -1.57 -5.81
C ARG A 182 -45.83 -2.69 -5.68
N LEU A 183 -47.10 -2.34 -5.86
CA LEU A 183 -48.29 -3.20 -5.94
C LEU A 183 -47.99 -4.70 -5.73
N GLY A 184 -48.16 -5.16 -4.48
CA GLY A 184 -48.08 -6.58 -4.11
C GLY A 184 -46.74 -7.08 -3.55
N ARG A 185 -45.70 -6.25 -3.43
CA ARG A 185 -44.42 -6.64 -2.79
C ARG A 185 -44.10 -5.79 -1.55
N PRO A 186 -43.60 -6.39 -0.45
CA PRO A 186 -43.20 -5.64 0.73
C PRO A 186 -42.04 -4.70 0.42
N ALA A 187 -42.04 -3.52 1.04
CA ALA A 187 -40.93 -2.58 0.95
C ALA A 187 -39.65 -3.21 1.51
N ILE A 188 -38.50 -2.88 0.92
CA ILE A 188 -37.21 -3.41 1.38
C ILE A 188 -36.60 -2.39 2.34
N PRO A 189 -36.54 -2.68 3.66
CA PRO A 189 -36.01 -1.74 4.63
C PRO A 189 -34.53 -1.47 4.37
N LYS A 190 -34.13 -0.21 4.55
CA LYS A 190 -32.74 0.21 4.58
C LYS A 190 -32.30 0.22 6.05
N ILE A 191 -31.60 -0.84 6.47
CA ILE A 191 -31.10 -0.96 7.85
C ILE A 191 -29.74 -0.27 7.91
N PRO A 192 -29.58 0.85 8.63
CA PRO A 192 -28.30 1.53 8.76
C PRO A 192 -27.24 0.63 9.39
N TYR A 193 -25.98 0.85 9.04
CA TYR A 193 -24.87 0.18 9.70
C TYR A 193 -24.48 0.94 10.97
N GLU A 194 -24.39 0.23 12.10
CA GLU A 194 -23.90 0.81 13.34
C GLU A 194 -22.38 1.04 13.28
N LEU A 195 -21.99 2.31 13.27
CA LEU A 195 -20.58 2.68 13.20
C LEU A 195 -19.87 2.40 14.53
N SER A 196 -18.67 1.84 14.45
CA SER A 196 -17.73 1.77 15.58
C SER A 196 -17.30 3.17 16.02
N ASP A 197 -16.75 3.29 17.22
CA ASP A 197 -16.19 4.55 17.71
C ASP A 197 -15.09 5.09 16.79
N THR A 198 -14.21 4.20 16.28
CA THR A 198 -13.19 4.54 15.28
C THR A 198 -13.81 5.09 14.00
N ALA A 199 -14.87 4.44 13.49
CA ALA A 199 -15.56 4.89 12.29
C ALA A 199 -16.29 6.23 12.48
N ARG A 200 -16.87 6.49 13.66
CA ARG A 200 -17.47 7.79 13.98
C ARG A 200 -16.42 8.91 14.03
N LYS A 201 -15.23 8.64 14.58
CA LYS A 201 -14.12 9.60 14.53
C LYS A 201 -13.61 9.83 13.11
N ALA A 202 -13.56 8.78 12.29
CA ALA A 202 -13.11 8.84 10.90
C ALA A 202 -14.07 9.62 9.99
N PHE A 203 -15.38 9.43 10.15
CA PHE A 203 -16.39 10.08 9.30
C PHE A 203 -16.92 11.39 9.88
N GLY A 204 -16.72 11.66 11.17
CA GLY A 204 -17.35 12.74 11.92
C GLY A 204 -18.50 12.22 12.79
N VAL A 205 -18.59 12.71 14.03
CA VAL A 205 -19.51 12.21 15.07
C VAL A 205 -20.99 12.25 14.63
N ASN A 206 -21.34 13.21 13.76
CA ASN A 206 -22.71 13.41 13.27
C ASN A 206 -22.95 12.83 11.86
N SER A 207 -21.99 12.12 11.30
CA SER A 207 -22.09 11.57 9.95
C SER A 207 -22.93 10.29 9.95
N THR A 208 -24.22 10.41 9.61
CA THR A 208 -25.14 9.30 9.42
C THR A 208 -25.45 9.09 7.93
N GLU A 209 -25.69 7.83 7.52
CA GLU A 209 -26.05 7.52 6.14
C GLU A 209 -27.44 8.06 5.84
N TRP A 210 -27.60 8.78 4.72
CA TRP A 210 -28.91 9.25 4.27
C TRP A 210 -29.87 8.07 4.06
N SER A 211 -31.02 8.15 4.72
CA SER A 211 -32.04 7.12 4.74
C SER A 211 -33.17 7.41 3.75
N GLY A 212 -33.44 8.68 3.47
CA GLY A 212 -34.59 9.15 2.71
C GLY A 212 -34.25 9.92 1.42
N LEU A 213 -35.28 10.10 0.59
CA LEU A 213 -35.20 10.94 -0.61
C LEU A 213 -35.09 12.43 -0.25
N GLU A 214 -35.77 12.84 0.82
CA GLU A 214 -35.83 14.24 1.29
C GLU A 214 -34.45 14.78 1.68
N GLU A 215 -33.63 13.99 2.37
CA GLU A 215 -32.26 14.36 2.75
C GLU A 215 -31.37 14.58 1.53
N MET A 216 -31.51 13.73 0.49
CA MET A 216 -30.75 13.87 -0.76
C MET A 216 -31.19 15.10 -1.55
N GLU A 217 -32.49 15.37 -1.63
CA GLU A 217 -33.03 16.55 -2.31
C GLU A 217 -32.69 17.85 -1.57
N GLN A 218 -32.69 17.82 -0.24
CA GLN A 218 -32.23 18.95 0.58
C GLN A 218 -30.76 19.24 0.35
N PHE A 219 -29.92 18.20 0.37
CA PHE A 219 -28.50 18.34 0.09
C PHE A 219 -28.24 18.91 -1.31
N GLU A 220 -28.95 18.43 -2.34
CA GLU A 220 -28.87 19.00 -3.68
C GLU A 220 -29.23 20.49 -3.67
N ARG A 221 -30.37 20.88 -3.08
CA ARG A 221 -30.77 22.29 -3.00
C ARG A 221 -29.71 23.18 -2.35
N GLU A 222 -29.06 22.70 -1.30
CA GLU A 222 -28.02 23.45 -0.58
C GLU A 222 -26.70 23.51 -1.36
N ALA A 223 -26.36 22.46 -2.09
CA ALA A 223 -25.11 22.33 -2.84
C ALA A 223 -25.16 22.98 -4.24
N PHE A 224 -26.36 23.24 -4.78
CA PHE A 224 -26.55 23.95 -6.05
C PHE A 224 -26.60 25.46 -5.87
N SER A 225 -26.11 26.16 -6.90
CA SER A 225 -26.32 27.58 -7.17
C SER A 225 -26.95 27.71 -8.56
N ILE A 226 -27.73 28.76 -8.79
CA ILE A 226 -28.26 29.05 -10.13
C ILE A 226 -27.15 29.82 -10.86
N SER A 227 -26.64 29.26 -11.96
CA SER A 227 -25.71 29.99 -12.82
C SER A 227 -26.39 31.14 -13.55
N ASP A 228 -25.61 32.09 -14.08
CA ASP A 228 -26.10 33.18 -14.93
C ASP A 228 -26.91 32.70 -16.15
N SER A 229 -26.75 31.43 -16.53
CA SER A 229 -27.49 30.77 -17.62
C SER A 229 -28.80 30.09 -17.18
N GLY A 230 -29.19 30.20 -15.91
CA GLY A 230 -30.40 29.59 -15.34
C GLY A 230 -30.26 28.10 -15.01
N TRP A 231 -29.13 27.48 -15.32
CA TRP A 231 -28.88 26.07 -15.01
C TRP A 231 -28.34 25.89 -13.58
N PRO A 232 -28.79 24.87 -12.83
CA PRO A 232 -28.20 24.50 -11.55
C PRO A 232 -26.74 24.11 -11.74
N VAL A 233 -25.83 24.80 -11.06
CA VAL A 233 -24.39 24.52 -11.05
C VAL A 233 -23.95 24.32 -9.61
N TRP A 234 -23.20 23.24 -9.37
CA TRP A 234 -22.61 22.96 -8.05
C TRP A 234 -21.77 24.13 -7.58
N LYS A 235 -21.97 24.56 -6.33
CA LYS A 235 -21.19 25.65 -5.72
C LYS A 235 -19.70 25.31 -5.82
N ILE A 236 -18.98 26.05 -6.67
CA ILE A 236 -17.57 25.82 -7.03
C ILE A 236 -16.66 26.08 -5.82
N GLU A 237 -17.11 26.90 -4.86
CA GLU A 237 -16.27 27.51 -3.84
C GLU A 237 -16.14 26.72 -2.53
N SER A 238 -17.04 25.77 -2.20
CA SER A 238 -16.89 25.00 -0.96
C SER A 238 -16.48 23.55 -1.21
N SER A 239 -15.28 23.20 -0.75
CA SER A 239 -14.73 21.84 -0.77
C SER A 239 -15.51 20.82 0.06
N ASP A 240 -16.52 21.28 0.80
CA ASP A 240 -17.08 20.59 1.96
C ASP A 240 -18.30 19.74 1.62
N TRP A 241 -19.21 20.21 0.75
CA TRP A 241 -20.31 19.37 0.25
C TRP A 241 -19.79 18.14 -0.49
N TYR A 242 -18.69 18.31 -1.23
CA TYR A 242 -18.08 17.22 -1.97
C TYR A 242 -17.46 16.18 -1.03
N PHE A 243 -16.84 16.63 0.05
CA PHE A 243 -16.30 15.77 1.09
C PHE A 243 -17.42 14.97 1.77
N GLN A 244 -18.54 15.63 2.07
CA GLN A 244 -19.74 14.97 2.62
C GLN A 244 -20.28 13.87 1.69
N LEU A 245 -20.32 14.09 0.38
CA LEU A 245 -20.71 13.04 -0.58
C LEU A 245 -19.76 11.84 -0.57
N GLN A 246 -18.45 12.07 -0.45
CA GLN A 246 -17.49 10.98 -0.34
C GLN A 246 -17.69 10.17 0.94
N VAL A 247 -17.98 10.84 2.06
CA VAL A 247 -18.34 10.18 3.33
C VAL A 247 -19.61 9.35 3.17
N GLN A 248 -20.68 9.91 2.59
CA GLN A 248 -21.92 9.17 2.30
C GLN A 248 -21.67 7.94 1.43
N ALA A 249 -20.85 8.08 0.37
CA ALA A 249 -20.50 6.97 -0.51
C ALA A 249 -19.75 5.85 0.23
N LEU A 250 -18.88 6.19 1.19
CA LEU A 250 -18.19 5.21 2.04
C LEU A 250 -19.16 4.53 3.01
N LEU A 251 -20.06 5.27 3.66
CA LEU A 251 -21.08 4.71 4.56
C LEU A 251 -21.99 3.71 3.84
N VAL A 252 -22.48 4.08 2.65
CA VAL A 252 -23.27 3.21 1.77
C VAL A 252 -22.49 1.92 1.44
N THR A 253 -21.23 2.08 1.03
CA THR A 253 -20.36 0.95 0.65
C THR A 253 -20.10 0.02 1.84
N GLN A 254 -19.84 0.58 3.02
CA GLN A 254 -19.63 -0.18 4.26
C GLN A 254 -20.87 -0.98 4.64
N ARG A 255 -22.05 -0.33 4.68
CA ARG A 255 -23.31 -1.01 5.00
C ARG A 255 -23.54 -2.19 4.06
N ILE A 256 -23.39 -1.99 2.76
CA ILE A 256 -23.62 -3.06 1.78
C ILE A 256 -22.60 -4.19 1.97
N ALA A 257 -21.32 -3.88 2.18
CA ALA A 257 -20.30 -4.88 2.44
C ALA A 257 -20.62 -5.72 3.69
N CYS A 258 -21.06 -5.09 4.78
CA CYS A 258 -21.44 -5.79 6.02
C CYS A 258 -22.70 -6.65 5.87
N GLN A 259 -23.70 -6.16 5.14
CA GLN A 259 -24.96 -6.88 4.87
C GLN A 259 -24.80 -8.06 3.92
N VAL A 260 -23.81 -8.00 3.01
CA VAL A 260 -23.54 -9.09 2.06
C VAL A 260 -22.62 -10.15 2.68
N ASN A 261 -21.74 -9.77 3.60
CA ASN A 261 -20.81 -10.68 4.26
C ASN A 261 -21.34 -11.32 5.55
N SER A 262 -22.60 -11.06 5.94
CA SER A 262 -23.21 -11.64 7.14
C SER A 262 -23.24 -13.17 7.04
N GLY A 263 -22.29 -13.87 7.68
CA GLY A 263 -22.16 -15.33 7.66
C GLY A 263 -20.90 -15.90 6.98
N ARG A 264 -19.99 -15.07 6.45
CA ARG A 264 -18.64 -15.49 6.01
C ARG A 264 -17.58 -14.66 6.73
N ALA A 265 -16.39 -15.24 6.97
CA ALA A 265 -15.24 -14.46 7.44
C ALA A 265 -15.01 -13.32 6.44
N ALA A 266 -15.24 -12.08 6.87
CA ALA A 266 -15.28 -10.92 5.99
C ALA A 266 -13.88 -10.67 5.42
N SER A 267 -13.66 -11.02 4.15
CA SER A 267 -12.44 -10.62 3.46
C SER A 267 -12.45 -9.11 3.24
N PRO A 268 -11.33 -8.40 3.43
CA PRO A 268 -11.28 -6.95 3.23
C PRO A 268 -11.62 -6.59 1.78
N ASN A 269 -12.51 -5.63 1.60
CA ASN A 269 -12.95 -5.19 0.28
C ASN A 269 -12.02 -4.11 -0.27
N TYR A 270 -11.40 -4.36 -1.42
CA TYR A 270 -10.41 -3.44 -1.99
C TYR A 270 -11.02 -2.08 -2.37
N PHE A 271 -12.21 -2.10 -2.98
CA PHE A 271 -12.89 -0.88 -3.42
C PHE A 271 -13.17 0.06 -2.23
N TYR A 272 -13.71 -0.48 -1.14
CA TYR A 272 -13.93 0.27 0.09
C TYR A 272 -12.62 0.81 0.67
N LEU A 273 -11.62 -0.06 0.89
CA LEU A 273 -10.34 0.33 1.48
C LEU A 273 -9.61 1.40 0.65
N ASN A 274 -9.61 1.29 -0.67
CA ASN A 274 -8.95 2.23 -1.58
C ASN A 274 -9.60 3.62 -1.50
N HIS A 275 -10.93 3.69 -1.40
CA HIS A 275 -11.63 4.96 -1.29
C HIS A 275 -11.54 5.55 0.12
N LEU A 276 -11.47 4.71 1.15
CA LEU A 276 -11.24 5.12 2.52
C LEU A 276 -9.85 5.76 2.68
N ILE A 277 -8.77 5.13 2.19
CA ILE A 277 -7.42 5.70 2.29
C ILE A 277 -7.28 7.01 1.50
N ARG A 278 -7.98 7.14 0.36
CA ARG A 278 -8.02 8.40 -0.41
C ARG A 278 -8.70 9.53 0.34
N LEU A 279 -9.77 9.23 1.08
CA LEU A 279 -10.39 10.21 1.97
C LEU A 279 -9.38 10.65 3.04
N GLY A 280 -8.62 9.72 3.61
CA GLY A 280 -7.55 10.02 4.56
C GLY A 280 -6.50 10.97 4.00
N TRP A 281 -6.03 10.75 2.77
CA TRP A 281 -5.11 11.67 2.09
C TRP A 281 -5.72 13.05 1.85
N GLU A 282 -7.01 13.13 1.54
CA GLU A 282 -7.73 14.40 1.39
C GLU A 282 -7.86 15.14 2.73
N CYS A 283 -8.19 14.44 3.82
CA CYS A 283 -8.16 15.00 5.18
C CYS A 283 -6.79 15.56 5.53
N ASN A 284 -5.71 14.81 5.25
CA ASN A 284 -4.34 15.27 5.50
C ASN A 284 -4.00 16.54 4.69
N LYS A 285 -4.43 16.64 3.44
CA LYS A 285 -4.25 17.87 2.62
C LYS A 285 -5.01 19.07 3.20
N ARG A 286 -6.18 18.84 3.79
CA ARG A 286 -6.99 19.85 4.48
C ARG A 286 -6.53 20.14 5.91
N LYS A 287 -5.42 19.53 6.37
CA LYS A 287 -4.90 19.62 7.73
C LYS A 287 -5.84 19.05 8.82
N HIS A 288 -6.77 18.18 8.44
CA HIS A 288 -7.62 17.44 9.38
C HIS A 288 -6.91 16.14 9.79
N PHE A 289 -5.79 16.26 10.51
CA PHE A 289 -4.91 15.13 10.80
C PHE A 289 -5.57 14.05 11.66
N ASP A 290 -6.38 14.42 12.64
CA ASP A 290 -7.07 13.47 13.54
C ASP A 290 -8.03 12.56 12.80
N GLN A 291 -8.76 13.17 11.84
CA GLN A 291 -9.66 12.46 10.97
C GLN A 291 -8.88 11.51 10.06
N ALA A 292 -7.77 11.96 9.49
CA ALA A 292 -6.89 11.13 8.67
C ALA A 292 -6.29 9.94 9.46
N ILE A 293 -5.85 10.17 10.69
CA ILE A 293 -5.34 9.13 11.60
C ILE A 293 -6.44 8.12 11.95
N SER A 294 -7.65 8.60 12.26
CA SER A 294 -8.80 7.74 12.55
C SER A 294 -9.19 6.89 11.34
N ILE A 295 -9.14 7.47 10.14
CA ILE A 295 -9.32 6.74 8.86
C ILE A 295 -8.24 5.67 8.69
N CYS A 296 -6.98 5.97 8.99
CA CYS A 296 -5.89 5.00 8.93
C CYS A 296 -6.14 3.81 9.86
N PHE A 297 -6.53 4.06 11.11
CA PHE A 297 -6.85 2.95 12.03
C PHE A 297 -8.05 2.14 11.59
N LEU A 298 -9.09 2.77 11.03
CA LEU A 298 -10.23 2.05 10.46
C LEU A 298 -9.81 1.13 9.30
N VAL A 299 -8.82 1.53 8.49
CA VAL A 299 -8.24 0.68 7.45
C VAL A 299 -7.43 -0.47 8.07
N LEU A 300 -6.57 -0.17 9.05
CA LEU A 300 -5.68 -1.15 9.68
C LEU A 300 -6.44 -2.20 10.50
N GLU A 301 -7.55 -1.83 11.14
CA GLU A 301 -8.45 -2.75 11.85
C GLU A 301 -8.90 -3.91 10.93
N GLN A 302 -9.07 -3.66 9.62
CA GLN A 302 -9.42 -4.72 8.66
C GLN A 302 -8.28 -5.69 8.34
N SER A 303 -7.05 -5.38 8.74
CA SER A 303 -5.89 -6.26 8.54
C SER A 303 -5.75 -7.34 9.62
N ALA A 304 -6.43 -7.17 10.77
CA ALA A 304 -6.30 -8.05 11.92
C ALA A 304 -6.83 -9.47 11.63
N GLY A 305 -6.06 -10.50 12.01
CA GLY A 305 -6.47 -11.90 11.92
C GLY A 305 -6.56 -12.48 10.50
N LEU A 306 -6.04 -11.77 9.49
CA LEU A 306 -6.08 -12.22 8.10
C LEU A 306 -5.04 -13.30 7.79
N ASN A 307 -5.40 -14.23 6.90
CA ASN A 307 -4.48 -15.26 6.39
C ASN A 307 -3.76 -14.77 5.10
N PRO A 308 -2.41 -14.83 5.01
CA PRO A 308 -1.66 -14.39 3.84
C PRO A 308 -2.08 -15.03 2.51
N THR A 309 -2.61 -16.25 2.55
CA THR A 309 -3.04 -17.00 1.35
C THR A 309 -4.40 -16.57 0.81
N THR A 310 -5.20 -15.87 1.60
CA THR A 310 -6.58 -15.49 1.24
C THR A 310 -6.75 -14.02 0.91
N VAL A 311 -5.80 -13.16 1.31
CA VAL A 311 -5.89 -11.71 1.12
C VAL A 311 -5.50 -11.32 -0.29
N SER A 312 -6.30 -10.45 -0.91
CA SER A 312 -5.95 -9.85 -2.20
C SER A 312 -4.66 -9.02 -2.07
N PRO A 313 -3.66 -9.22 -2.96
CA PRO A 313 -2.44 -8.41 -2.97
C PRO A 313 -2.72 -6.90 -3.06
N LYS A 314 -3.84 -6.52 -3.68
CA LYS A 314 -4.29 -5.12 -3.77
C LYS A 314 -4.64 -4.54 -2.39
N CYS A 315 -5.34 -5.31 -1.54
CA CYS A 315 -5.66 -4.89 -0.17
C CYS A 315 -4.39 -4.78 0.67
N THR A 316 -3.47 -5.74 0.54
CA THR A 316 -2.16 -5.67 1.21
C THR A 316 -1.43 -4.37 0.86
N ASN A 317 -1.42 -3.97 -0.41
CA ASN A 317 -0.78 -2.70 -0.81
C ASN A 317 -1.42 -1.46 -0.17
N ILE A 318 -2.75 -1.44 0.05
CA ILE A 318 -3.43 -0.35 0.75
C ILE A 318 -3.00 -0.31 2.22
N PHE A 319 -2.94 -1.46 2.89
CA PHE A 319 -2.46 -1.52 4.27
C PHE A 319 -1.06 -0.93 4.41
N ILE A 320 -0.17 -1.24 3.46
CA ILE A 320 1.18 -0.65 3.47
C ILE A 320 1.13 0.86 3.14
N GLU A 321 0.30 1.32 2.20
CA GLU A 321 0.08 2.76 1.94
C GLU A 321 -0.46 3.53 3.15
N THR A 322 -1.21 2.85 4.01
CA THR A 322 -1.77 3.46 5.22
C THR A 322 -0.67 3.95 6.17
N PHE A 323 0.46 3.25 6.24
CA PHE A 323 1.61 3.70 7.02
C PHE A 323 2.29 4.95 6.46
N ASP A 324 2.30 5.13 5.13
CA ASP A 324 2.81 6.35 4.50
C ASP A 324 1.96 7.56 4.89
N LEU A 325 0.63 7.39 4.93
CA LEU A 325 -0.28 8.44 5.37
C LEU A 325 -0.10 8.74 6.86
N LEU A 326 -0.03 7.70 7.72
CA LEU A 326 0.22 7.88 9.16
C LEU A 326 1.51 8.64 9.44
N ALA A 327 2.62 8.25 8.80
CA ALA A 327 3.91 8.93 8.97
C ALA A 327 3.84 10.40 8.54
N ASN A 328 3.16 10.69 7.42
CA ASN A 328 2.94 12.07 6.98
C ASN A 328 2.06 12.87 7.94
N CYS A 329 0.98 12.27 8.46
CA CYS A 329 0.13 12.93 9.46
C CYS A 329 0.95 13.27 10.71
N PHE A 330 1.73 12.32 11.23
CA PHE A 330 2.55 12.54 12.42
C PHE A 330 3.60 13.65 12.22
N LYS A 331 4.26 13.65 11.06
CA LYS A 331 5.20 14.72 10.68
C LYS A 331 4.52 16.09 10.62
N ASN A 332 3.40 16.20 9.91
CA ASN A 332 2.70 17.47 9.71
C ASN A 332 2.06 18.00 11.00
N THR A 333 1.59 17.12 11.89
CA THR A 333 1.10 17.51 13.22
C THR A 333 2.24 18.15 14.04
N LYS A 334 3.45 17.57 14.01
CA LYS A 334 4.62 18.14 14.71
C LYS A 334 5.00 19.53 14.20
N GLU A 335 4.98 19.74 12.87
CA GLU A 335 5.37 21.01 12.25
C GLU A 335 4.34 22.14 12.44
N SER A 336 3.05 21.80 12.59
CA SER A 336 1.96 22.80 12.61
C SER A 336 1.65 23.39 13.99
N THR A 337 1.93 22.67 15.09
CA THR A 337 1.50 23.09 16.43
C THR A 337 2.62 23.55 17.35
N GLY A 338 3.91 23.36 17.00
CA GLY A 338 5.08 23.73 17.84
C GLY A 338 5.16 23.03 19.21
N THR A 339 4.09 22.32 19.58
CA THR A 339 3.85 21.57 20.81
C THR A 339 3.09 20.33 20.34
N ILE A 340 3.49 19.13 20.74
CA ILE A 340 2.73 17.90 20.42
C ILE A 340 1.31 18.11 20.95
N SER A 341 0.34 18.27 20.05
CA SER A 341 -1.04 18.52 20.46
C SER A 341 -1.54 17.32 21.27
N LYS A 342 -2.59 17.51 22.08
CA LYS A 342 -3.35 16.41 22.71
C LYS A 342 -3.80 15.31 21.70
N GLU A 343 -3.64 15.58 20.40
CA GLU A 343 -4.24 14.86 19.28
C GLU A 343 -3.31 13.74 18.74
N LEU A 344 -2.00 13.77 19.06
CA LEU A 344 -1.05 12.71 18.72
C LEU A 344 -0.71 11.89 19.98
N SER A 345 -1.55 10.91 20.32
CA SER A 345 -1.31 10.09 21.50
C SER A 345 -0.17 9.08 21.25
N VAL A 346 0.67 8.87 22.26
CA VAL A 346 1.66 7.76 22.29
C VAL A 346 0.97 6.43 21.97
N ALA A 347 -0.26 6.24 22.46
CA ALA A 347 -1.11 5.09 22.18
C ALA A 347 -1.39 4.88 20.68
N ASN A 348 -1.58 5.94 19.90
CA ASN A 348 -1.76 5.83 18.45
C ASN A 348 -0.49 5.30 17.79
N ILE A 349 0.69 5.84 18.13
CA ILE A 349 1.95 5.37 17.52
C ILE A 349 2.25 3.92 17.91
N LEU A 350 2.05 3.56 19.19
CA LEU A 350 2.19 2.17 19.67
C LEU A 350 1.21 1.22 18.96
N SER A 351 -0.02 1.66 18.71
CA SER A 351 -1.01 0.90 17.94
C SER A 351 -0.58 0.73 16.47
N ALA A 352 -0.04 1.77 15.85
CA ALA A 352 0.48 1.70 14.49
C ALA A 352 1.63 0.67 14.37
N LEU A 353 2.56 0.66 15.34
CA LEU A 353 3.63 -0.34 15.42
C LEU A 353 3.10 -1.78 15.54
N LYS A 354 2.04 -1.99 16.33
CA LYS A 354 1.39 -3.30 16.45
C LYS A 354 0.86 -3.78 15.09
N TYR A 355 0.15 -2.92 14.36
CA TYR A 355 -0.35 -3.26 13.02
C TYR A 355 0.77 -3.50 12.00
N CYS A 356 1.96 -2.91 12.18
CA CYS A 356 3.10 -3.22 11.32
C CYS A 356 3.49 -4.71 11.39
N ILE A 357 3.32 -5.35 12.55
CA ILE A 357 3.56 -6.78 12.73
C ILE A 357 2.53 -7.58 11.95
N ASP A 358 1.23 -7.28 12.15
CA ASP A 358 0.12 -7.93 11.46
C ASP A 358 0.30 -7.90 9.93
N ILE A 359 0.67 -6.75 9.39
CA ILE A 359 0.88 -6.58 7.95
C ILE A 359 2.18 -7.24 7.48
N ALA A 360 3.23 -7.27 8.30
CA ALA A 360 4.45 -8.00 7.98
C ALA A 360 4.18 -9.50 7.78
N HIS A 361 3.24 -10.08 8.53
CA HIS A 361 2.80 -11.47 8.34
C HIS A 361 2.16 -11.71 6.97
N LEU A 362 1.39 -10.73 6.47
CA LEU A 362 0.68 -10.82 5.17
C LEU A 362 1.61 -10.73 3.95
N LEU A 363 2.85 -10.27 4.12
CA LEU A 363 3.79 -10.17 3.01
C LEU A 363 4.36 -11.55 2.64
N PRO A 364 4.52 -11.88 1.34
CA PRO A 364 5.12 -13.14 0.93
C PRO A 364 6.61 -13.23 1.31
N VAL A 365 7.05 -14.43 1.72
CA VAL A 365 8.45 -14.77 1.95
C VAL A 365 9.12 -14.98 0.59
N SER A 366 9.68 -13.91 0.02
CA SER A 366 10.54 -13.85 -1.18
C SER A 366 10.30 -14.86 -2.32
N SER A 367 9.91 -14.36 -3.50
CA SER A 367 10.46 -14.83 -4.77
C SER A 367 10.93 -13.63 -5.60
N ALA A 368 11.81 -13.90 -6.56
CA ALA A 368 12.70 -12.96 -7.24
C ALA A 368 12.01 -11.84 -8.03
N GLU A 369 12.79 -10.76 -8.24
CA GLU A 369 12.65 -9.73 -9.28
C GLU A 369 11.30 -9.01 -9.45
N ASN A 370 11.17 -7.79 -8.87
CA ASN A 370 10.34 -6.76 -9.48
C ASN A 370 10.57 -5.35 -8.92
N LYS A 371 10.30 -4.32 -9.74
CA LYS A 371 10.32 -2.88 -9.38
C LYS A 371 9.49 -2.54 -8.13
N ASP A 372 8.50 -3.39 -7.83
CA ASP A 372 7.64 -3.35 -6.63
C ASP A 372 8.44 -3.46 -5.31
N ARG A 373 9.65 -4.01 -5.37
CA ARG A 373 10.59 -4.15 -4.25
C ARG A 373 11.14 -2.81 -3.75
N ASN A 374 11.18 -1.74 -4.57
CA ASN A 374 11.60 -0.41 -4.09
C ASN A 374 10.45 0.29 -3.35
N ARG A 375 9.22 0.20 -3.86
CA ARG A 375 8.03 0.78 -3.20
C ARG A 375 7.78 0.13 -1.84
N ARG A 376 7.83 -1.20 -1.74
CA ARG A 376 7.65 -1.93 -0.46
C ARG A 376 8.78 -1.73 0.56
N LYS A 377 10.00 -1.39 0.11
CA LYS A 377 11.16 -1.13 0.99
C LYS A 377 11.19 0.31 1.50
N VAL A 378 10.68 1.26 0.73
CA VAL A 378 10.42 2.62 1.21
C VAL A 378 9.35 2.60 2.30
N LYS A 379 8.35 1.73 2.22
CA LYS A 379 7.29 1.67 3.24
C LYS A 379 7.66 0.92 4.55
N LEU A 380 8.75 0.16 4.57
CA LEU A 380 9.35 -0.32 5.84
C LEU A 380 10.05 0.81 6.62
N LEU A 381 10.22 2.00 6.02
CA LEU A 381 10.77 3.19 6.68
C LEU A 381 9.80 3.74 7.74
N SER A 382 8.49 3.55 7.59
CA SER A 382 7.49 4.09 8.52
C SER A 382 7.69 3.58 9.96
N VAL A 383 8.21 2.37 10.15
CA VAL A 383 8.52 1.84 11.49
C VAL A 383 9.64 2.63 12.15
N TYR A 384 10.69 2.97 11.40
CA TYR A 384 11.74 3.84 11.92
C TYR A 384 11.21 5.24 12.19
N ASP A 385 10.37 5.79 11.31
CA ASP A 385 9.76 7.10 11.51
C ASP A 385 8.91 7.12 12.79
N PHE A 386 8.14 6.07 13.06
CA PHE A 386 7.37 5.91 14.31
C PHE A 386 8.26 5.83 15.55
N VAL A 387 9.38 5.11 15.48
CA VAL A 387 10.35 5.05 16.59
C VAL A 387 11.01 6.41 16.82
N LEU A 388 11.34 7.14 15.74
CA LEU A 388 11.88 8.48 15.82
C LEU A 388 10.88 9.43 16.47
N PHE A 389 9.61 9.41 16.04
CA PHE A 389 8.55 10.22 16.66
C PHE A 389 8.39 9.91 18.16
N LEU A 390 8.42 8.64 18.57
CA LEU A 390 8.35 8.27 19.98
C LEU A 390 9.58 8.70 20.78
N SER A 391 10.76 8.73 20.17
CA SER A 391 11.98 9.14 20.84
C SER A 391 12.02 10.62 21.22
N ASP A 392 11.21 11.44 20.54
CA ASP A 392 11.01 12.85 20.86
C ASP A 392 9.99 13.08 21.98
N LEU A 393 9.25 12.04 22.41
CA LEU A 393 8.20 12.11 23.42
C LEU A 393 8.71 11.63 24.78
N GLN A 394 8.18 12.21 25.86
CA GLN A 394 8.36 11.64 27.20
C GLN A 394 7.40 10.47 27.40
N LEU A 395 7.94 9.26 27.32
CA LEU A 395 7.20 8.03 27.52
C LEU A 395 7.16 7.65 29.00
N SER A 396 6.00 7.19 29.48
CA SER A 396 5.89 6.53 30.77
C SER A 396 6.65 5.19 30.76
N LYS A 397 6.95 4.65 31.95
CA LYS A 397 7.61 3.34 32.07
C LYS A 397 6.84 2.22 31.37
N MET A 398 5.50 2.28 31.41
CA MET A 398 4.63 1.30 30.76
C MET A 398 4.67 1.43 29.23
N GLU A 399 4.67 2.66 28.70
CA GLU A 399 4.77 2.90 27.25
C GLU A 399 6.14 2.51 26.70
N HIS A 400 7.22 2.76 27.46
CA HIS A 400 8.55 2.27 27.12
C HIS A 400 8.60 0.74 27.01
N GLN A 401 8.01 0.03 27.97
CA GLN A 401 7.95 -1.43 27.95
C GLN A 401 7.15 -1.93 26.74
N GLN A 402 5.99 -1.33 26.44
CA GLN A 402 5.19 -1.69 25.27
C GLN A 402 5.91 -1.44 23.96
N LEU A 403 6.69 -0.34 23.86
CA LEU A 403 7.51 -0.05 22.70
C LEU A 403 8.58 -1.14 22.48
N GLU A 404 9.32 -1.50 23.52
CA GLU A 404 10.34 -2.55 23.46
C GLU A 404 9.77 -3.91 23.08
N GLU A 405 8.62 -4.28 23.66
CA GLU A 405 7.92 -5.54 23.34
C GLU A 405 7.48 -5.58 21.88
N ASN A 406 6.81 -4.53 21.39
CA ASN A 406 6.34 -4.44 20.00
C ASN A 406 7.50 -4.46 19.01
N LEU A 407 8.57 -3.70 19.27
CA LEU A 407 9.75 -3.66 18.42
C LEU A 407 10.50 -5.00 18.43
N SER A 408 10.63 -5.65 19.59
CA SER A 408 11.27 -6.97 19.69
C SER A 408 10.51 -8.01 18.87
N LEU A 409 9.17 -8.01 18.93
CA LEU A 409 8.34 -8.89 18.12
C LEU A 409 8.50 -8.61 16.62
N TYR A 410 8.49 -7.33 16.25
CA TYR A 410 8.70 -6.91 14.87
C TYR A 410 10.08 -7.34 14.35
N VAL A 411 11.14 -7.06 15.10
CA VAL A 411 12.52 -7.41 14.74
C VAL A 411 12.64 -8.92 14.55
N ARG A 412 12.15 -9.74 15.49
CA ARG A 412 12.17 -11.22 15.33
C ARG A 412 11.51 -11.66 14.03
N HIS A 413 10.34 -11.12 13.71
CA HIS A 413 9.60 -11.48 12.48
C HIS A 413 10.33 -11.07 11.20
N VAL A 414 10.93 -9.88 11.17
CA VAL A 414 11.59 -9.34 9.98
C VAL A 414 13.01 -9.87 9.81
N VAL A 415 13.71 -10.24 10.89
CA VAL A 415 15.04 -10.87 10.89
C VAL A 415 15.03 -12.19 10.12
N HIS A 416 14.03 -13.05 10.34
CA HIS A 416 13.89 -14.32 9.61
C HIS A 416 13.70 -14.14 8.10
N ARG A 417 13.37 -12.93 7.65
CA ARG A 417 13.20 -12.56 6.22
C ARG A 417 14.40 -11.80 5.65
N GLY A 418 15.55 -11.83 6.33
CA GLY A 418 16.82 -11.26 5.87
C GLY A 418 16.84 -9.74 5.77
N SER A 419 15.96 -9.04 6.51
CA SER A 419 15.72 -7.61 6.35
C SER A 419 15.92 -6.82 7.64
N CYS A 420 17.12 -6.83 8.25
CA CYS A 420 17.46 -5.80 9.24
C CYS A 420 17.75 -4.45 8.54
N GLN A 421 16.69 -3.89 7.96
CA GLN A 421 16.68 -2.59 7.29
C GLN A 421 16.61 -1.44 8.30
N LEU A 422 16.09 -1.63 9.52
CA LEU A 422 15.91 -0.55 10.51
C LEU A 422 17.21 0.22 10.81
N LEU A 423 18.31 -0.49 11.10
CA LEU A 423 19.59 0.18 11.37
C LEU A 423 20.19 0.82 10.11
N HIS A 424 19.98 0.22 8.93
CA HIS A 424 20.35 0.87 7.67
C HIS A 424 19.50 2.12 7.38
N SER A 425 18.23 2.11 7.77
CA SER A 425 17.33 3.26 7.65
C SER A 425 17.78 4.40 8.57
N ALA A 426 18.10 4.09 9.83
CA ALA A 426 18.68 5.05 10.78
C ALA A 426 19.96 5.69 10.22
N VAL A 427 20.89 4.86 9.73
CA VAL A 427 22.14 5.32 9.12
C VAL A 427 21.88 6.17 7.87
N ASN A 428 20.99 5.76 6.98
CA ASN A 428 20.65 6.54 5.79
C ASN A 428 19.99 7.88 6.15
N GLN A 429 19.11 7.93 7.16
CA GLN A 429 18.49 9.16 7.61
C GLN A 429 19.55 10.18 8.09
N ALA A 430 20.48 9.72 8.93
CA ALA A 430 21.64 10.53 9.36
C ALA A 430 22.44 11.10 8.18
N ILE A 431 22.66 10.28 7.14
CA ILE A 431 23.49 10.64 5.99
C ILE A 431 22.78 11.59 5.03
N TRP A 432 21.56 11.25 4.60
CA TRP A 432 20.90 11.94 3.48
C TRP A 432 20.08 13.14 3.93
N TYR A 433 19.50 13.08 5.12
CA TYR A 433 18.60 14.12 5.64
C TYR A 433 19.24 14.95 6.73
N HIS A 434 20.50 14.66 7.08
CA HIS A 434 21.24 15.47 8.03
C HIS A 434 20.51 15.57 9.39
N GLU A 435 19.69 14.55 9.70
CA GLU A 435 18.86 14.51 10.88
C GLU A 435 19.64 13.88 12.04
N ILE A 436 19.55 14.50 13.22
CA ILE A 436 20.22 14.01 14.43
C ILE A 436 19.57 12.68 14.81
N VAL A 437 20.23 11.58 14.51
CA VAL A 437 19.79 10.28 15.01
C VAL A 437 20.10 10.22 16.50
N SER A 438 19.05 10.31 17.32
CA SER A 438 19.17 10.23 18.77
C SER A 438 19.90 8.96 19.19
N GLN A 439 20.94 9.10 20.03
CA GLN A 439 21.65 7.96 20.62
C GLN A 439 20.68 6.98 21.29
N ASN A 440 19.59 7.50 21.87
CA ASN A 440 18.55 6.71 22.53
C ASN A 440 17.84 5.77 21.54
N VAL A 441 17.59 6.21 20.30
CA VAL A 441 16.99 5.37 19.25
C VAL A 441 17.93 4.22 18.89
N ILE A 442 19.22 4.51 18.71
CA ILE A 442 20.21 3.49 18.37
C ILE A 442 20.37 2.47 19.51
N GLN A 443 20.41 2.94 20.75
CA GLN A 443 20.44 2.07 21.93
C GLN A 443 19.19 1.20 22.03
N LEU A 444 18.00 1.76 21.79
CA LEU A 444 16.74 1.02 21.75
C LEU A 444 16.75 -0.06 20.66
N LEU A 445 17.24 0.26 19.45
CA LEU A 445 17.34 -0.74 18.37
C LEU A 445 18.25 -1.91 18.79
N PHE A 446 19.35 -1.65 19.49
CA PHE A 446 20.21 -2.71 19.99
C PHE A 446 19.59 -3.49 21.16
N SER A 447 18.88 -2.83 22.08
CA SER A 447 18.21 -3.52 23.21
C SER A 447 17.16 -4.52 22.72
N VAL A 448 16.47 -4.22 21.62
CA VAL A 448 15.48 -5.13 21.00
C VAL A 448 16.09 -6.19 20.07
N GLY A 449 17.43 -6.27 20.00
CA GLY A 449 18.15 -7.33 19.29
C GLY A 449 18.41 -7.09 17.80
N VAL A 450 18.42 -5.84 17.33
CA VAL A 450 18.83 -5.54 15.95
C VAL A 450 20.30 -5.88 15.75
N ASN A 451 20.59 -6.70 14.74
CA ASN A 451 21.96 -7.11 14.42
C ASN A 451 22.78 -5.95 13.81
N PRO A 452 23.87 -5.47 14.47
CA PRO A 452 24.72 -4.40 13.94
C PRO A 452 25.45 -4.78 12.65
N ASN A 453 25.58 -6.07 12.36
CA ASN A 453 26.31 -6.63 11.23
C ASN A 453 25.42 -7.11 10.09
N ALA A 454 24.12 -6.81 10.16
CA ALA A 454 23.20 -7.11 9.08
C ALA A 454 23.69 -6.46 7.78
N THR A 455 23.61 -7.17 6.66
CA THR A 455 24.01 -6.60 5.36
C THR A 455 22.80 -6.15 4.55
N ASN A 456 22.92 -5.02 3.88
CA ASN A 456 21.96 -4.62 2.85
C ASN A 456 22.07 -5.49 1.58
N LYS A 457 21.28 -5.17 0.55
CA LYS A 457 21.28 -5.89 -0.74
C LYS A 457 22.62 -5.88 -1.48
N LYS A 458 23.48 -4.89 -1.21
CA LYS A 458 24.83 -4.81 -1.77
C LYS A 458 25.85 -5.59 -0.94
N GLY A 459 25.40 -6.31 0.10
CA GLY A 459 26.27 -6.99 1.05
C GLY A 459 27.02 -6.04 1.98
N LYS A 460 26.64 -4.76 2.07
CA LYS A 460 27.26 -3.76 2.94
C LYS A 460 26.59 -3.73 4.31
N THR A 461 27.36 -3.69 5.38
CA THR A 461 26.82 -3.46 6.75
C THR A 461 26.52 -1.97 6.98
N PRO A 462 25.81 -1.59 8.05
CA PRO A 462 25.62 -0.19 8.43
C PRO A 462 26.96 0.57 8.56
N LEU A 463 28.00 -0.07 9.09
CA LEU A 463 29.35 0.52 9.18
C LEU A 463 29.99 0.77 7.81
N HIS A 464 29.76 -0.10 6.81
CA HIS A 464 30.22 0.17 5.44
C HIS A 464 29.53 1.40 4.86
N VAL A 465 28.22 1.52 5.04
CA VAL A 465 27.45 2.67 4.54
C VAL A 465 27.90 3.96 5.20
N LEU A 466 28.13 3.95 6.52
CA LEU A 466 28.69 5.09 7.24
C LEU A 466 30.11 5.44 6.76
N ALA A 467 31.00 4.46 6.66
CA ALA A 467 32.38 4.70 6.26
C ALA A 467 32.49 5.23 4.81
N GLU A 468 31.66 4.75 3.88
CA GLU A 468 31.64 5.28 2.52
C GLU A 468 31.08 6.70 2.45
N SER A 469 30.08 6.97 3.29
CA SER A 469 29.45 8.29 3.39
C SER A 469 30.29 9.27 4.22
N TRP A 470 31.33 8.79 4.89
CA TRP A 470 32.30 9.62 5.61
C TRP A 470 33.20 10.43 4.66
N ASN A 471 33.06 10.27 3.34
CA ASN A 471 33.88 10.97 2.34
C ASN A 471 33.11 11.99 1.47
N TRP A 472 32.16 12.74 2.04
CA TRP A 472 31.75 13.99 1.38
C TRP A 472 32.79 15.07 1.72
N THR A 473 33.91 15.02 1.01
CA THR A 473 34.58 16.25 0.62
C THR A 473 33.54 17.21 0.03
N ARG A 474 33.02 18.10 0.87
CA ARG A 474 32.54 19.42 0.45
C ARG A 474 33.76 20.18 -0.11
N LEU A 475 34.10 19.86 -1.35
CA LEU A 475 34.74 20.79 -2.27
C LEU A 475 33.62 21.48 -3.06
N SER A 476 32.74 22.22 -2.38
CA SER A 476 31.78 23.14 -3.02
C SER A 476 31.06 23.99 -1.98
N SER A 477 31.27 25.30 -2.08
CA SER A 477 30.49 26.44 -1.54
C SER A 477 30.33 26.56 -0.02
N SER A 478 31.20 27.38 0.58
CA SER A 478 30.98 28.53 1.49
C SER A 478 29.79 28.66 2.45
N ASP A 479 28.79 27.77 2.52
CA ASP A 479 27.54 28.04 3.26
C ASP A 479 27.16 27.00 4.32
N TRP A 480 28.10 26.23 4.89
CA TRP A 480 27.70 25.20 5.85
C TRP A 480 28.68 24.96 7.01
N ASP A 481 28.76 25.95 7.90
CA ASP A 481 29.41 25.87 9.23
C ASP A 481 28.61 25.05 10.28
N GLN A 482 27.63 24.24 9.88
CA GLN A 482 26.73 23.58 10.84
C GLN A 482 26.41 22.13 10.49
N PHE A 483 27.44 21.31 10.25
CA PHE A 483 27.27 19.85 10.37
C PHE A 483 28.19 19.29 11.45
N PRO A 484 27.66 18.79 12.59
CA PRO A 484 28.50 18.38 13.70
C PRO A 484 29.16 17.03 13.39
N GLU A 485 30.44 17.05 13.00
CA GLU A 485 31.32 15.86 12.90
C GLU A 485 31.21 14.94 14.14
N ARG A 486 30.86 15.51 15.30
CA ARG A 486 30.65 14.82 16.58
C ARG A 486 29.51 13.80 16.56
N GLU A 487 28.44 14.02 15.79
CA GLU A 487 27.26 13.14 15.84
C GLU A 487 27.43 11.88 14.98
N PHE A 488 28.14 12.00 13.86
CA PHE A 488 28.49 10.85 13.05
C PHE A 488 29.47 9.90 13.76
N SER A 489 30.49 10.44 14.43
CA SER A 489 31.44 9.63 15.20
C SER A 489 30.76 8.95 16.39
N ILE A 490 29.76 9.58 16.99
CA ILE A 490 28.87 8.99 18.00
C ILE A 490 28.10 7.78 17.44
N LEU A 491 27.48 7.90 16.26
CA LEU A 491 26.71 6.82 15.64
C LEU A 491 27.64 5.66 15.26
N PHE A 492 28.79 5.97 14.66
CA PHE A 492 29.82 4.99 14.32
C PHE A 492 30.28 4.24 15.57
N ARG A 493 30.61 4.97 16.64
CA ARG A 493 31.01 4.41 17.93
C ARG A 493 29.93 3.53 18.54
N SER A 494 28.67 3.95 18.47
CA SER A 494 27.54 3.18 19.01
C SER A 494 27.41 1.82 18.32
N ILE A 495 27.58 1.77 16.99
CA ILE A 495 27.52 0.51 16.24
C ILE A 495 28.73 -0.37 16.52
N VAL A 496 29.93 0.19 16.63
CA VAL A 496 31.15 -0.56 17.03
C VAL A 496 31.00 -1.15 18.42
N ASN A 497 30.54 -0.35 19.40
CA ASN A 497 30.32 -0.79 20.77
C ASN A 497 29.24 -1.88 20.88
N ALA A 498 28.24 -1.86 20.00
CA ALA A 498 27.23 -2.90 19.90
C ALA A 498 27.73 -4.22 19.25
N GLY A 499 29.01 -4.29 18.84
CA GLY A 499 29.62 -5.47 18.22
C GLY A 499 29.69 -5.40 16.69
N GLY A 500 29.65 -4.20 16.11
CA GLY A 500 29.84 -3.98 14.67
C GLY A 500 31.25 -4.39 14.20
N HIS A 501 31.33 -5.28 13.21
CA HIS A 501 32.56 -5.80 12.66
C HIS A 501 33.17 -4.83 11.64
N LEU A 502 34.43 -4.46 11.87
CA LEU A 502 35.19 -3.59 10.97
C LEU A 502 35.85 -4.36 9.80
N ASP A 503 35.92 -5.69 9.91
CA ASP A 503 36.60 -6.60 9.01
C ASP A 503 35.67 -7.45 8.15
N GLN A 504 34.37 -7.38 8.40
CA GLN A 504 33.40 -8.03 7.55
C GLN A 504 33.55 -7.48 6.13
N ALA A 505 33.72 -8.36 5.15
CA ALA A 505 33.92 -7.96 3.76
C ALA A 505 32.60 -7.92 2.99
N THR A 506 32.44 -6.93 2.12
CA THR A 506 31.41 -6.92 1.08
C THR A 506 31.67 -8.04 0.06
N PRO A 507 30.72 -8.36 -0.84
CA PRO A 507 30.95 -9.26 -1.96
C PRO A 507 32.10 -8.84 -2.88
N SER A 508 32.46 -7.55 -2.91
CA SER A 508 33.63 -7.04 -3.64
C SER A 508 34.94 -7.10 -2.84
N GLY A 509 34.94 -7.73 -1.66
CA GLY A 509 36.13 -7.88 -0.81
C GLY A 509 36.50 -6.64 0.01
N GLN A 510 35.72 -5.58 -0.05
CA GLN A 510 35.98 -4.33 0.67
C GLN A 510 35.52 -4.46 2.12
N THR A 511 36.37 -4.05 3.08
CA THR A 511 36.05 -4.01 4.52
C THR A 511 35.91 -2.57 4.99
N VAL A 512 35.27 -2.35 6.15
CA VAL A 512 35.18 -1.02 6.77
C VAL A 512 36.58 -0.44 7.01
N LEU A 513 37.52 -1.24 7.52
CA LEU A 513 38.91 -0.80 7.70
C LEU A 513 39.58 -0.38 6.39
N SER A 514 39.34 -1.09 5.29
CA SER A 514 39.91 -0.71 4.00
C SER A 514 39.38 0.64 3.50
N ILE A 515 38.09 0.91 3.73
CA ILE A 515 37.47 2.20 3.39
C ILE A 515 38.08 3.32 4.24
N LEU A 516 38.17 3.13 5.56
CA LEU A 516 38.72 4.14 6.46
C LEU A 516 40.19 4.44 6.17
N LYS A 517 41.00 3.43 5.82
CA LYS A 517 42.41 3.61 5.40
C LYS A 517 42.53 4.44 4.12
N GLU A 518 41.67 4.18 3.15
CA GLU A 518 41.64 4.94 1.90
C GLU A 518 41.27 6.41 2.15
N ILE A 519 40.26 6.66 3.00
CA ILE A 519 39.83 8.02 3.34
C ILE A 519 40.91 8.75 4.14
N ARG A 520 41.52 8.10 5.13
CA ARG A 520 42.64 8.67 5.92
C ARG A 520 43.77 9.10 5.00
N ALA A 521 44.16 8.27 4.03
CA ALA A 521 45.19 8.61 3.06
C ALA A 521 44.80 9.84 2.21
N LYS A 522 43.55 9.95 1.77
CA LYS A 522 43.02 11.12 1.05
C LYS A 522 43.05 12.39 1.92
N HIS A 523 42.62 12.31 3.18
CA HIS A 523 42.65 13.43 4.13
C HIS A 523 44.09 13.90 4.41
N SER A 524 45.04 12.97 4.55
CA SER A 524 46.47 13.31 4.68
C SER A 524 47.01 14.07 3.48
N LEU A 525 46.59 13.72 2.26
CA LEU A 525 47.00 14.44 1.04
C LEU A 525 46.41 15.85 0.95
N LEU A 526 45.22 16.06 1.52
CA LEU A 526 44.49 17.33 1.48
C LEU A 526 44.69 18.19 2.74
N VAL A 527 45.49 17.74 3.70
CA VAL A 527 45.71 18.39 5.02
C VAL A 527 44.39 18.63 5.76
N ILE A 528 43.43 17.73 5.58
CA ILE A 528 42.13 17.77 6.28
C ILE A 528 42.28 16.98 7.58
N PRO A 529 41.85 17.50 8.74
CA PRO A 529 41.81 16.74 9.98
C PRO A 529 41.05 15.42 9.81
N PHE A 530 41.57 14.34 10.40
CA PHE A 530 40.87 13.05 10.46
C PHE A 530 40.31 12.87 11.87
N ASP A 531 39.09 12.35 11.98
CA ASP A 531 38.43 12.17 13.28
C ASP A 531 39.30 11.28 14.20
N PRO A 532 39.65 11.75 15.43
CA PRO A 532 40.55 11.01 16.31
C PRO A 532 40.05 9.63 16.72
N TYR A 533 38.73 9.46 16.83
CA TYR A 533 38.15 8.16 17.16
C TYR A 533 38.28 7.20 15.98
N LEU A 534 37.99 7.64 14.76
CA LEU A 534 38.21 6.81 13.57
C LEU A 534 39.70 6.52 13.33
N ASP A 535 40.60 7.47 13.62
CA ASP A 535 42.05 7.25 13.53
C ASP A 535 42.50 6.12 14.48
N SER A 536 41.93 6.08 15.69
CA SER A 536 42.18 5.01 16.64
C SER A 536 41.73 3.64 16.10
N LEU A 537 40.63 3.60 15.32
CA LEU A 537 40.09 2.36 14.73
C LEU A 537 40.89 1.86 13.54
N VAL A 538 41.51 2.75 12.76
CA VAL A 538 42.30 2.38 11.56
C VAL A 538 43.48 1.48 11.91
N ASN A 539 44.02 1.63 13.12
CA ASN A 539 45.15 0.87 13.64
C ASN A 539 44.73 -0.31 14.54
N VAL A 540 43.42 -0.56 14.71
CA VAL A 540 42.94 -1.71 15.51
C VAL A 540 43.37 -3.00 14.84
N VAL A 541 44.12 -3.80 15.61
CA VAL A 541 44.49 -5.16 15.25
C VAL A 541 43.24 -6.03 15.37
N LEU A 542 42.93 -6.77 14.31
CA LEU A 542 41.74 -7.63 14.30
C LEU A 542 41.90 -8.77 15.33
N PRO A 543 40.80 -9.26 15.91
CA PRO A 543 40.84 -10.45 16.75
C PRO A 543 41.53 -11.62 16.01
N LEU A 544 42.30 -12.43 16.73
CA LEU A 544 43.03 -13.58 16.17
C LEU A 544 42.11 -14.48 15.32
N SER A 545 40.86 -14.66 15.75
CA SER A 545 39.84 -15.41 15.01
C SER A 545 39.66 -14.92 13.57
N CYS A 546 39.71 -13.61 13.33
CA CYS A 546 39.55 -13.03 12.00
C CYS A 546 40.78 -13.28 11.10
N TYR A 547 41.98 -13.24 11.69
CA TYR A 547 43.21 -13.68 11.03
C TYR A 547 43.17 -15.18 10.69
N CYS A 548 42.68 -16.02 11.60
CA CYS A 548 42.49 -17.44 11.37
C CYS A 548 41.50 -17.69 10.22
N ALA A 549 40.34 -17.00 10.19
CA ALA A 549 39.38 -17.11 9.10
C ALA A 549 39.99 -16.72 7.74
N THR A 550 40.76 -15.63 7.71
CA THR A 550 41.48 -15.20 6.51
C THR A 550 42.53 -16.21 6.08
N ALA A 551 43.29 -16.78 7.02
CA ALA A 551 44.32 -17.77 6.76
C ALA A 551 43.74 -19.10 6.23
N ILE A 552 42.63 -19.58 6.81
CA ILE A 552 41.91 -20.78 6.36
C ILE A 552 41.57 -20.66 4.87
N ARG A 553 40.96 -19.54 4.47
CA ARG A 553 40.60 -19.30 3.08
C ARG A 553 41.79 -19.04 2.15
N ARG A 554 42.77 -18.24 2.58
CA ARG A 554 43.97 -17.95 1.76
C ARG A 554 44.76 -19.20 1.40
N ASN A 555 44.79 -20.18 2.30
CA ASN A 555 45.50 -21.44 2.09
C ASN A 555 44.60 -22.54 1.52
N GLY A 556 43.36 -22.23 1.10
CA GLY A 556 42.44 -23.20 0.51
C GLY A 556 42.09 -24.37 1.45
N ILE A 557 42.17 -24.18 2.77
CA ILE A 557 41.88 -25.23 3.74
C ILE A 557 40.38 -25.55 3.65
N ALA A 558 40.03 -26.81 3.48
CA ALA A 558 38.63 -27.24 3.49
C ALA A 558 38.01 -26.95 4.86
N TYR A 559 36.86 -26.28 4.91
CA TYR A 559 36.21 -25.92 6.16
C TYR A 559 34.69 -26.10 6.13
N GLU A 560 34.15 -26.71 5.06
CA GLU A 560 32.71 -26.93 4.91
C GLU A 560 32.28 -28.36 5.32
N ASP A 561 33.25 -29.25 5.57
CA ASP A 561 33.04 -30.59 6.12
C ASP A 561 32.96 -30.56 7.66
N GLU A 562 31.95 -31.22 8.24
CA GLU A 562 31.71 -31.28 9.70
C GLU A 562 32.88 -31.87 10.50
N LEU A 563 33.76 -32.62 9.83
CA LEU A 563 34.92 -33.27 10.45
C LEU A 563 36.10 -32.30 10.69
N GLN A 564 36.11 -31.12 10.05
CA GLN A 564 37.25 -30.18 10.13
C GLN A 564 36.93 -28.91 10.92
N LEU A 565 35.70 -28.39 10.83
CA LEU A 565 35.24 -27.29 11.69
C LEU A 565 33.80 -27.52 12.17
N PRO A 566 33.44 -27.00 13.36
CA PRO A 566 32.05 -26.90 13.78
C PRO A 566 31.24 -26.01 12.82
N ARG A 567 30.02 -26.42 12.45
CA ARG A 567 29.10 -25.67 11.56
C ARG A 567 28.94 -24.19 11.92
N ARG A 568 28.98 -23.84 13.22
CA ARG A 568 28.89 -22.44 13.69
C ARG A 568 30.03 -21.57 13.14
N LEU A 569 31.22 -22.15 13.00
CA LEU A 569 32.42 -21.48 12.49
C LEU A 569 32.47 -21.42 10.96
N HIS A 570 31.73 -22.26 10.23
CA HIS A 570 31.66 -22.17 8.76
C HIS A 570 31.12 -20.81 8.32
N SER A 571 30.05 -20.36 9.00
CA SER A 571 29.45 -19.04 8.77
C SER A 571 30.41 -17.90 9.13
N PHE A 572 31.30 -18.12 10.09
CA PHE A 572 32.29 -17.14 10.54
C PHE A 572 33.43 -17.03 9.51
N VAL A 573 34.04 -18.15 9.11
CA VAL A 573 35.08 -18.18 8.06
C VAL A 573 34.56 -17.55 6.77
N ARG A 574 33.33 -17.89 6.35
CA ARG A 574 32.69 -17.33 5.15
C ARG A 574 32.49 -15.80 5.22
N ARG A 575 32.25 -15.23 6.40
CA ARG A 575 31.99 -13.79 6.61
C ARG A 575 33.26 -12.95 6.77
N HIS A 576 34.32 -13.53 7.34
CA HIS A 576 35.54 -12.82 7.74
C HIS A 576 36.75 -13.09 6.83
N SER A 577 36.55 -13.80 5.72
CA SER A 577 37.56 -13.95 4.66
C SER A 577 37.14 -13.17 3.42
N ALA A 578 37.82 -12.05 3.10
CA ALA A 578 37.61 -11.39 1.82
C ALA A 578 38.02 -12.32 0.66
N LEU A 579 37.20 -12.42 -0.40
CA LEU A 579 37.64 -12.93 -1.69
C LEU A 579 38.63 -11.92 -2.27
N LYS A 580 39.93 -12.17 -2.08
CA LYS A 580 40.93 -11.60 -2.98
C LYS A 580 40.96 -12.53 -4.20
N GLY A 581 40.35 -12.07 -5.29
CA GLY A 581 40.66 -12.57 -6.63
C GLY A 581 42.06 -12.11 -7.02
#